data_AF-A0A3D4NTK5-F1
#
_entry.id   AF-A0A3D4NTK5-F1
#
_cell.length_a   1.000
_cell.length_b   1.000
_cell.length_c   1.000
_cell.angle_alpha   90.00
_cell.angle_beta   90.00
_cell.angle_gamma   90.00
#
_symmetry.space_group_name_H-M   'P 1'
#
loop_
_entity.id
_entity.type
_entity.pdbx_description
1 polymer ?
#
loop_
_entity_poly.entity_id
_entity_poly.type
_entity_poly.pdbx_seq_one_letter_code
_entity_poly.pdbx_strand_id
1 'polypeptide(L)'
;AEQLWSFLPIYLGPILLLVCAPWVLQKMVMISKQENITSIADFIAARYGKSQALAVVVALICLVGVLPYIALQLKGIVLGVNLLIGAGADATGTRAQDTALVVSLVLALFTIVFGTRNLDATEHHRGMVLAIAFEALVKLFAFLAVGAFVTYGLYNGPDDLFDQAMLAPRLEEYWKETINWPSMVVQTGVA
;
A
#
# COMPACT_ATOMS: atom_id res chain seq x y z
N ALA A 1 -6.91 20.43 -1.38
CA ALA A 1 -5.57 19.82 -1.43
C ALA A 1 -5.58 18.57 -0.56
N GLU A 2 -4.81 17.53 -0.89
CA GLU A 2 -4.55 16.44 0.06
C GLU A 2 -3.59 17.00 1.12
N GLN A 3 -4.02 17.04 2.38
CA GLN A 3 -3.23 17.54 3.51
C GLN A 3 -1.84 16.89 3.53
N LEU A 4 -0.77 17.66 3.77
CA LEU A 4 0.63 17.18 3.72
C LEU A 4 0.88 15.91 4.55
N TRP A 5 0.06 15.69 5.58
CA TRP A 5 0.21 14.60 6.52
C TRP A 5 -0.81 13.46 6.34
N SER A 6 -1.73 13.54 5.37
CA SER A 6 -2.81 12.55 5.18
C SER A 6 -2.28 11.14 4.86
N PHE A 7 -1.11 11.06 4.21
CA PHE A 7 -0.47 9.78 3.89
C PHE A 7 0.28 9.16 5.08
N LEU A 8 0.62 9.93 6.11
CA LEU A 8 1.48 9.43 7.19
C LEU A 8 0.78 8.36 8.05
N PRO A 9 -0.49 8.52 8.46
CA PRO A 9 -1.20 7.54 9.27
C PRO A 9 -1.24 6.13 8.70
N ILE A 10 -1.40 5.97 7.38
CA ILE A 10 -1.49 4.63 6.75
C ILE A 10 -0.18 3.84 6.85
N TYR A 11 0.96 4.53 6.98
CA TYR A 11 2.25 3.89 7.23
C TYR A 11 2.57 3.79 8.73
N LEU A 12 2.21 4.82 9.49
CA LEU A 12 2.54 4.93 10.91
C LEU A 12 1.77 3.93 11.78
N GLY A 13 0.48 3.69 11.48
CA GLY A 13 -0.37 2.75 12.23
C GLY A 13 0.23 1.34 12.31
N PRO A 14 0.54 0.69 11.16
CA PRO A 14 1.18 -0.61 11.13
C PRO A 14 2.56 -0.63 11.82
N ILE A 15 3.36 0.43 11.68
CA ILE A 15 4.68 0.53 12.34
C ILE A 15 4.51 0.57 13.87
N LEU A 16 3.58 1.38 14.37
CA LEU A 16 3.29 1.47 15.79
C LEU A 16 2.74 0.14 16.32
N LEU A 17 1.85 -0.52 15.58
CA LEU A 17 1.34 -1.82 15.98
C LEU A 17 2.45 -2.87 16.07
N LEU A 18 3.38 -2.88 15.10
CA LEU A 18 4.53 -3.79 15.09
C LEU A 18 5.49 -3.54 16.27
N VAL A 19 5.78 -2.28 16.57
CA VAL A 19 6.74 -1.88 17.61
C VAL A 19 6.13 -1.95 19.01
N CYS A 20 4.91 -1.44 19.18
CA CYS A 20 4.26 -1.29 20.48
C CYS A 20 3.42 -2.50 20.89
N ALA A 21 2.93 -3.33 19.96
CA ALA A 21 2.08 -4.48 20.26
C ALA A 21 2.54 -5.82 19.66
N PRO A 22 3.86 -6.16 19.68
CA PRO A 22 4.35 -7.40 19.08
C PRO A 22 3.76 -8.66 19.73
N TRP A 23 3.43 -8.61 21.03
CA TRP A 23 2.80 -9.74 21.73
C TRP A 23 1.39 -10.05 21.19
N VAL A 24 0.64 -9.05 20.70
CA VAL A 24 -0.69 -9.26 20.11
C VAL A 24 -0.54 -10.03 18.81
N LEU A 25 0.35 -9.59 17.94
CA LEU A 25 0.66 -10.27 16.68
C LEU A 25 1.14 -11.71 16.92
N GLN A 26 2.05 -11.91 17.88
CA GLN A 26 2.53 -13.25 18.25
C GLN A 26 1.41 -14.16 18.73
N LYS A 27 0.49 -13.65 19.56
CA LYS A 27 -0.68 -14.41 20.02
C LYS A 27 -1.63 -14.75 18.86
N MET A 28 -1.91 -13.79 17.97
CA MET A 28 -2.74 -14.04 16.80
C MET A 28 -2.14 -15.14 15.92
N VAL A 29 -0.84 -15.07 15.62
CA VAL A 29 -0.14 -16.09 14.83
C VAL A 29 -0.15 -17.45 15.54
N MET A 30 0.04 -17.48 16.86
CA MET A 30 0.01 -18.73 17.64
C MET A 30 -1.36 -19.40 17.56
N ILE A 31 -2.45 -18.64 17.76
CA ILE A 31 -3.82 -19.16 17.69
C ILE A 31 -4.14 -19.64 16.28
N SER A 32 -3.77 -18.85 15.25
CA SER A 32 -4.00 -19.25 13.86
C SER A 32 -3.30 -20.56 13.51
N LYS A 33 -2.08 -20.78 14.02
CA LYS A 33 -1.34 -22.03 13.82
C LYS A 33 -1.94 -23.21 14.58
N GLN A 34 -2.41 -23.00 15.81
CA GLN A 34 -3.02 -24.06 16.62
C GLN A 34 -4.34 -24.56 16.02
N GLU A 35 -5.15 -23.65 15.47
CA GLU A 35 -6.47 -23.97 14.89
C GLU A 35 -6.43 -24.17 13.37
N ASN A 36 -5.25 -24.16 12.73
CA ASN A 36 -5.08 -24.27 11.27
C ASN A 36 -5.91 -23.23 10.48
N ILE A 37 -5.95 -22.00 10.98
CA ILE A 37 -6.70 -20.89 10.40
C ILE A 37 -5.80 -20.12 9.43
N THR A 38 -6.24 -19.97 8.18
CA THR A 38 -5.49 -19.30 7.11
C THR A 38 -6.08 -17.95 6.69
N SER A 39 -7.27 -17.60 7.19
CA SER A 39 -8.02 -16.38 6.84
C SER A 39 -8.43 -15.56 8.06
N ILE A 40 -8.50 -14.23 7.91
CA ILE A 40 -9.02 -13.30 8.92
C ILE A 40 -10.49 -13.62 9.26
N ALA A 41 -11.28 -14.01 8.26
CA ALA A 41 -12.68 -14.37 8.44
C ALA A 41 -12.83 -15.59 9.36
N ASP A 42 -12.02 -16.62 9.13
CA ASP A 42 -12.00 -17.83 9.92
C ASP A 42 -11.43 -17.59 11.33
N PHE A 43 -10.45 -16.68 11.45
CA PHE A 43 -9.90 -16.25 12.74
C PHE A 43 -10.97 -15.62 13.63
N ILE A 44 -11.78 -14.73 13.06
CA ILE A 44 -12.88 -14.10 13.78
C ILE A 44 -13.96 -15.14 14.09
N ALA A 45 -14.36 -15.97 13.13
CA ALA A 45 -15.39 -16.99 13.34
C ALA A 45 -15.02 -18.02 14.42
N ALA A 46 -13.76 -18.45 14.49
CA ALA A 46 -13.26 -19.38 15.50
C ALA A 46 -13.43 -18.84 16.93
N ARG A 47 -13.33 -17.52 17.11
CA ARG A 47 -13.56 -16.87 18.41
C ARG A 47 -15.03 -16.88 18.85
N TYR A 48 -15.97 -16.96 17.91
CA TYR A 48 -17.42 -16.93 18.18
C TYR A 48 -18.09 -18.29 17.92
N GLY A 49 -17.39 -19.40 18.22
CA GLY A 49 -17.96 -20.75 18.15
C GLY A 49 -18.04 -21.33 16.74
N LYS A 50 -17.13 -20.93 15.84
CA LYS A 50 -17.02 -21.44 14.45
C LYS A 50 -18.30 -21.19 13.61
N SER A 51 -18.96 -20.06 13.84
CA SER A 51 -20.15 -19.67 13.06
C SER A 51 -19.80 -19.35 11.60
N GLN A 52 -20.27 -20.19 10.68
CA GLN A 52 -20.05 -20.00 9.23
C GLN A 52 -20.70 -18.71 8.71
N ALA A 53 -21.87 -18.34 9.23
CA ALA A 53 -22.54 -17.10 8.82
C ALA A 53 -21.69 -15.87 9.18
N LEU A 54 -21.03 -15.88 10.34
CA LEU A 54 -20.12 -14.80 10.74
C LEU A 54 -18.88 -14.76 9.82
N ALA A 55 -18.30 -15.91 9.50
CA ALA A 55 -17.17 -15.98 8.57
C ALA A 55 -17.51 -15.35 7.21
N VAL A 56 -18.68 -15.66 6.64
CA VAL A 56 -19.12 -15.09 5.36
C VAL A 56 -19.28 -13.58 5.44
N VAL A 57 -19.91 -13.05 6.49
CA VAL A 57 -20.07 -11.60 6.66
C VAL A 57 -18.71 -10.90 6.75
N VAL A 58 -17.79 -11.44 7.54
CA VAL A 58 -16.44 -10.87 7.67
C VAL A 58 -15.70 -10.93 6.34
N ALA A 59 -15.77 -12.05 5.61
CA ALA A 59 -15.14 -12.19 4.31
C ALA A 59 -15.67 -11.17 3.29
N LEU A 60 -16.98 -10.93 3.27
CA LEU A 60 -17.59 -9.92 2.41
C LEU A 60 -17.14 -8.50 2.78
N ILE A 61 -17.05 -8.18 4.07
CA ILE A 61 -16.54 -6.88 4.53
C ILE A 61 -15.08 -6.69 4.09
N CYS A 62 -14.23 -7.70 4.29
CA CYS A 62 -12.84 -7.67 3.83
C CYS A 62 -12.75 -7.51 2.31
N LEU A 63 -13.58 -8.24 1.55
CA LEU A 63 -13.62 -8.15 0.09
C LEU A 63 -13.96 -6.72 -0.37
N VAL A 64 -15.03 -6.13 0.18
CA VAL A 64 -15.45 -4.76 -0.16
C VAL A 64 -14.39 -3.73 0.23
N GLY A 65 -13.67 -3.95 1.35
CA GLY A 65 -12.59 -3.06 1.80
C GLY A 65 -11.32 -3.13 0.94
N VAL A 66 -10.94 -4.33 0.49
CA VAL A 66 -9.69 -4.55 -0.29
C VAL A 66 -9.86 -4.19 -1.77
N LEU A 67 -11.05 -4.38 -2.34
CA LEU A 67 -11.32 -4.12 -3.76
C LEU A 67 -10.95 -2.70 -4.23
N PRO A 68 -11.34 -1.60 -3.55
CA PRO A 68 -10.96 -0.25 -3.98
C PRO A 68 -9.45 -0.01 -3.88
N TYR A 69 -8.78 -0.63 -2.91
CA TYR A 69 -7.34 -0.53 -2.76
C TYR A 69 -6.61 -1.18 -3.95
N ILE A 70 -7.04 -2.38 -4.36
CA ILE A 70 -6.51 -3.05 -5.57
C ILE A 70 -6.74 -2.17 -6.81
N ALA A 71 -7.92 -1.57 -6.94
CA ALA A 71 -8.24 -0.69 -8.06
C ALA A 71 -7.31 0.55 -8.12
N LEU A 72 -7.04 1.17 -6.97
CA LEU A 72 -6.12 2.31 -6.87
C LEU A 72 -4.68 1.92 -7.20
N GLN A 73 -4.23 0.74 -6.74
CA GLN A 73 -2.90 0.23 -7.08
C GLN A 73 -2.76 -0.02 -8.58
N LEU A 74 -3.76 -0.65 -9.21
CA LEU A 74 -3.77 -0.90 -10.65
C LEU A 74 -3.70 0.41 -11.44
N LYS A 75 -4.47 1.43 -11.03
CA LYS A 75 -4.41 2.77 -11.63
C LYS A 75 -2.99 3.36 -11.56
N GLY A 76 -2.29 3.17 -10.44
CA GLY A 76 -0.91 3.59 -10.27
C GLY A 76 0.05 2.91 -11.25
N ILE A 77 -0.10 1.60 -11.44
CA ILE A 77 0.73 0.83 -12.39
C ILE A 77 0.48 1.31 -13.83
N VAL A 78 -0.79 1.47 -14.22
CA VAL A 78 -1.17 1.92 -15.57
C VAL A 78 -0.61 3.30 -15.88
N LEU A 79 -0.70 4.23 -14.92
CA LEU A 79 -0.13 5.56 -15.06
C LEU A 79 1.40 5.49 -15.25
N GLY A 80 2.09 4.69 -14.42
CA GLY A 80 3.54 4.50 -14.54
C GLY A 80 3.96 3.94 -15.89
N VAL A 81 3.27 2.93 -16.40
CA VAL A 81 3.54 2.31 -17.70
C VAL A 81 3.30 3.29 -18.85
N ASN A 82 2.19 4.03 -18.82
CA ASN A 82 1.89 5.03 -19.87
C ASN A 82 2.95 6.13 -19.93
N LEU A 83 3.43 6.61 -18.77
CA LEU A 83 4.50 7.60 -18.69
C LEU A 83 5.81 7.08 -19.30
N LEU A 84 6.16 5.80 -19.06
CA LEU A 84 7.38 5.19 -19.60
C LEU A 84 7.34 4.98 -21.13
N ILE A 85 6.16 4.73 -21.69
CA ILE A 85 5.97 4.50 -23.13
C ILE A 85 5.82 5.83 -23.91
N GLY A 86 5.85 6.97 -23.21
CA GLY A 86 5.75 8.31 -23.84
C GLY A 86 4.33 8.65 -24.29
N ALA A 87 3.32 7.91 -23.82
CA ALA A 87 1.94 8.37 -23.90
C ALA A 87 1.81 9.52 -22.90
N GLY A 88 1.65 10.76 -23.38
CA GLY A 88 1.59 11.95 -22.52
C GLY A 88 0.59 11.80 -21.37
N ALA A 89 0.75 12.59 -20.31
CA ALA A 89 -0.07 12.53 -19.09
C ALA A 89 -1.60 12.62 -19.34
N ASP A 90 -2.00 13.13 -20.52
CA ASP A 90 -3.38 13.22 -21.00
C ASP A 90 -3.87 12.00 -21.81
N ALA A 91 -3.15 10.87 -21.77
CA ALA A 91 -3.54 9.61 -22.42
C ALA A 91 -4.74 8.92 -21.75
N THR A 92 -5.65 9.69 -21.13
CA THR A 92 -6.85 9.27 -20.40
C THR A 92 -7.95 8.67 -21.30
N GLY A 93 -7.68 8.48 -22.60
CA GLY A 93 -8.59 7.85 -23.58
C GLY A 93 -8.43 6.33 -23.69
N THR A 94 -8.88 5.77 -24.83
CA THR A 94 -8.88 4.33 -25.15
C THR A 94 -7.54 3.63 -24.87
N ARG A 95 -6.41 4.31 -25.11
CA ARG A 95 -5.07 3.77 -24.86
C ARG A 95 -4.79 3.45 -23.39
N ALA A 96 -5.25 4.26 -22.42
CA ALA A 96 -5.07 3.93 -21.01
C ALA A 96 -5.96 2.76 -20.58
N GLN A 97 -7.15 2.61 -21.17
CA GLN A 97 -8.02 1.47 -20.92
C GLN A 97 -7.42 0.17 -21.49
N ASP A 98 -6.83 0.23 -22.68
CA ASP A 98 -6.12 -0.90 -23.30
C ASP A 98 -4.91 -1.32 -22.44
N THR A 99 -4.10 -0.37 -21.98
CA THR A 99 -2.98 -0.64 -21.05
C THR A 99 -3.48 -1.25 -19.74
N ALA A 100 -4.56 -0.71 -19.17
CA ALA A 100 -5.16 -1.24 -17.93
C ALA A 100 -5.61 -2.69 -18.09
N LEU A 101 -6.28 -3.02 -19.19
CA LEU A 101 -6.71 -4.38 -19.49
C LEU A 101 -5.52 -5.33 -19.62
N VAL A 102 -4.50 -4.97 -20.40
CA VAL A 102 -3.30 -5.81 -20.57
C VAL A 102 -2.57 -6.02 -19.24
N VAL A 103 -2.33 -4.94 -18.48
CA VAL A 103 -1.68 -5.01 -17.17
C VAL A 103 -2.49 -5.89 -16.21
N SER A 104 -3.82 -5.71 -16.17
CA SER A 104 -4.69 -6.51 -15.32
C SER A 104 -4.65 -8.00 -15.66
N LEU A 105 -4.61 -8.34 -16.96
CA LEU A 105 -4.58 -9.72 -17.45
C LEU A 105 -3.24 -10.38 -17.14
N VAL A 106 -2.13 -9.66 -17.31
CA VAL A 106 -0.79 -10.13 -16.92
C VAL A 106 -0.71 -10.35 -15.41
N LEU A 107 -1.20 -9.40 -14.60
CA LEU A 107 -1.22 -9.55 -13.14
C LEU A 107 -2.13 -10.70 -12.70
N ALA A 108 -3.29 -10.88 -13.34
CA ALA A 108 -4.18 -12.00 -13.06
C ALA A 108 -3.51 -13.34 -13.40
N LEU A 109 -2.88 -13.46 -14.58
CA LEU A 109 -2.18 -14.67 -15.00
C LEU A 109 -1.00 -14.97 -14.04
N PHE A 110 -0.22 -13.95 -13.71
CA PHE A 110 0.87 -14.06 -12.73
C PHE A 110 0.34 -14.54 -11.38
N THR A 111 -0.76 -13.96 -10.90
CA THR A 111 -1.40 -14.36 -9.63
C THR A 111 -1.93 -15.79 -9.69
N ILE A 112 -2.47 -16.25 -10.81
CA ILE A 112 -2.93 -17.63 -10.97
C ILE A 112 -1.74 -18.60 -10.92
N VAL A 113 -0.69 -18.33 -11.68
CA VAL A 113 0.50 -19.19 -11.80
C VAL A 113 1.27 -19.26 -10.47
N PHE A 114 1.44 -18.13 -9.79
CA PHE A 114 2.27 -18.03 -8.58
C PHE A 114 1.48 -18.05 -7.26
N GLY A 115 0.20 -17.71 -7.27
CA GLY A 115 -0.61 -17.53 -6.06
C GLY A 115 -1.46 -18.74 -5.66
N THR A 116 -1.87 -19.59 -6.60
CA THR A 116 -2.73 -20.77 -6.30
C THR A 116 -1.93 -22.03 -5.92
N ARG A 117 -0.63 -22.08 -6.24
CA ARG A 117 0.24 -23.24 -6.00
C ARG A 117 1.19 -23.11 -4.80
N ASN A 118 1.27 -21.94 -4.18
CA ASN A 118 2.26 -21.63 -3.14
C ASN A 118 1.66 -21.34 -1.75
N LEU A 119 0.41 -21.75 -1.52
CA LEU A 119 -0.27 -21.65 -0.22
C LEU A 119 0.04 -22.84 0.71
N ASP A 120 1.18 -23.50 0.56
CA ASP A 120 1.71 -24.35 1.63
C ASP A 120 2.37 -23.46 2.68
N ALA A 121 1.55 -23.00 3.63
CA ALA A 121 1.96 -22.18 4.78
C ALA A 121 2.87 -22.94 5.78
N THR A 122 3.23 -24.19 5.45
CA THR A 122 4.01 -25.11 6.27
C THR A 122 5.50 -25.12 5.89
N GLU A 123 5.86 -24.70 4.67
CA GLU A 123 7.26 -24.53 4.28
C GLU A 123 7.75 -23.12 4.59
N HIS A 124 8.94 -23.04 5.16
CA HIS A 124 9.58 -21.81 5.56
C HIS A 124 10.02 -21.02 4.31
N HIS A 125 9.11 -20.25 3.70
CA HIS A 125 9.30 -19.46 2.48
C HIS A 125 10.27 -18.28 2.66
N ARG A 126 11.53 -18.57 3.00
CA ARG A 126 12.62 -17.57 3.03
C ARG A 126 12.77 -16.87 1.68
N GLY A 127 12.49 -17.58 0.57
CA GLY A 127 12.56 -17.04 -0.78
C GLY A 127 11.56 -15.92 -1.06
N MET A 128 10.29 -16.08 -0.64
CA MET A 128 9.25 -15.07 -0.86
C MET A 128 9.53 -13.80 -0.05
N VAL A 129 9.91 -13.95 1.23
CA VAL A 129 10.27 -12.82 2.10
C VAL A 129 11.53 -12.11 1.57
N LEU A 130 12.53 -12.85 1.11
CA LEU A 130 13.74 -12.28 0.52
C LEU A 130 13.45 -11.52 -0.78
N ALA A 131 12.57 -12.05 -1.64
CA ALA A 131 12.16 -11.38 -2.87
C ALA A 131 11.47 -10.04 -2.60
N ILE A 132 10.53 -10.02 -1.65
CA ILE A 132 9.84 -8.79 -1.23
C ILE A 132 10.83 -7.79 -0.64
N ALA A 133 11.77 -8.24 0.21
CA ALA A 133 12.78 -7.38 0.81
C ALA A 133 13.72 -6.79 -0.25
N PHE A 134 14.16 -7.59 -1.22
CA PHE A 134 14.99 -7.13 -2.32
C PHE A 134 14.26 -6.10 -3.20
N GLU A 135 13.01 -6.38 -3.56
CA GLU A 135 12.16 -5.45 -4.32
C GLU A 135 12.00 -4.11 -3.59
N ALA A 136 11.81 -4.15 -2.27
CA ALA A 136 11.71 -2.95 -1.44
C ALA A 136 13.01 -2.14 -1.41
N LEU A 137 14.17 -2.80 -1.33
CA LEU A 137 15.48 -2.12 -1.40
C LEU A 137 15.68 -1.42 -2.74
N VAL A 138 15.36 -2.08 -3.86
CA VAL A 138 15.46 -1.47 -5.19
C VAL A 138 14.55 -0.24 -5.29
N LYS A 139 13.31 -0.32 -4.80
CA LYS A 139 12.39 0.83 -4.74
C LYS A 139 12.95 1.97 -3.88
N LEU A 140 13.50 1.66 -2.72
CA LEU A 140 14.09 2.65 -1.83
C LEU A 140 15.25 3.38 -2.51
N PHE A 141 16.19 2.65 -3.13
CA PHE A 141 17.30 3.26 -3.87
C PHE A 141 16.80 4.13 -5.03
N ALA A 142 15.79 3.69 -5.77
CA ALA A 142 15.19 4.49 -6.83
C ALA A 142 14.59 5.80 -6.30
N PHE A 143 13.82 5.76 -5.20
CA PHE A 143 13.25 6.96 -4.59
C PHE A 143 14.32 7.89 -4.03
N LEU A 144 15.37 7.37 -3.41
CA LEU A 144 16.50 8.18 -2.92
C LEU A 144 17.27 8.84 -4.07
N ALA A 145 17.50 8.11 -5.17
CA ALA A 145 18.17 8.65 -6.35
C ALA A 145 17.34 9.78 -7.00
N VAL A 146 16.02 9.58 -7.15
CA VAL A 146 15.11 10.61 -7.65
C VAL A 146 15.09 11.82 -6.71
N GLY A 147 15.01 11.60 -5.39
CA GLY A 147 15.05 12.67 -4.40
C GLY A 147 16.33 13.49 -4.48
N ALA A 148 17.50 12.83 -4.52
CA ALA A 148 18.78 13.49 -4.66
C ALA A 148 18.90 14.25 -5.99
N PHE A 149 18.43 13.65 -7.10
CA PHE A 149 18.41 14.30 -8.41
C PHE A 149 17.53 15.56 -8.42
N VAL A 150 16.35 15.52 -7.80
CA VAL A 150 15.51 16.71 -7.66
C VAL A 150 16.24 17.74 -6.81
N THR A 151 16.64 17.40 -5.59
CA THR A 151 17.21 18.35 -4.63
C THR A 151 18.52 19.01 -5.08
N TYR A 152 19.40 18.29 -5.79
CA TYR A 152 20.72 18.81 -6.18
C TYR A 152 20.91 19.00 -7.69
N GLY A 153 20.09 18.34 -8.52
CA GLY A 153 20.15 18.44 -9.97
C GLY A 153 19.20 19.49 -10.55
N LEU A 154 17.99 19.62 -10.00
CA LEU A 154 17.02 20.65 -10.40
C LEU A 154 17.11 21.90 -9.52
N TYR A 155 17.41 21.71 -8.24
CA TYR A 155 17.54 22.77 -7.24
C TYR A 155 18.97 22.81 -6.69
N ASN A 156 19.36 23.90 -6.04
CA ASN A 156 20.72 24.08 -5.49
C ASN A 156 20.85 23.56 -4.05
N GLY A 157 20.09 22.54 -3.68
CA GLY A 157 20.05 21.98 -2.34
C GLY A 157 18.66 22.03 -1.69
N PRO A 158 18.53 21.48 -0.48
CA PRO A 158 17.25 21.42 0.23
C PRO A 158 16.71 22.81 0.57
N ASP A 159 17.58 23.76 0.93
CA ASP A 159 17.17 25.11 1.31
C ASP A 159 16.52 25.85 0.12
N ASP A 160 17.15 25.82 -1.05
CA ASP A 160 16.62 26.41 -2.30
C ASP A 160 15.30 25.74 -2.73
N LEU A 161 15.18 24.43 -2.55
CA LEU A 161 13.93 23.71 -2.80
C LEU A 161 12.80 24.19 -1.88
N PHE A 162 13.07 24.39 -0.58
CA PHE A 162 12.07 24.89 0.37
C PHE A 162 11.70 26.34 0.11
N ASP A 163 12.67 27.21 -0.20
CA ASP A 163 12.43 28.61 -0.52
C ASP A 163 11.53 28.74 -1.76
N GLN A 164 11.85 27.99 -2.83
CA GLN A 164 11.02 27.97 -4.03
C GLN A 164 9.64 27.36 -3.78
N ALA A 165 9.51 26.38 -2.89
CA ALA A 165 8.22 25.81 -2.50
C ALA A 165 7.34 26.80 -1.71
N MET A 166 7.94 27.67 -0.90
CA MET A 166 7.21 28.73 -0.17
C MET A 166 6.76 29.86 -1.09
N LEU A 167 7.54 30.18 -2.12
CA LEU A 167 7.22 31.22 -3.09
C LEU A 167 6.23 30.76 -4.18
N ALA A 168 5.98 29.45 -4.30
CA ALA A 168 5.08 28.91 -5.31
C ALA A 168 3.61 29.23 -4.98
N PRO A 169 2.89 30.03 -5.80
CA PRO A 169 1.51 30.42 -5.52
C PRO A 169 0.54 29.24 -5.50
N ARG A 170 0.89 28.12 -6.17
CA ARG A 170 0.11 26.86 -6.13
C ARG A 170 0.15 26.17 -4.76
N LEU A 171 1.14 26.47 -3.93
CA LEU A 171 1.34 25.88 -2.61
C LEU A 171 0.90 26.82 -1.48
N GLU A 172 0.47 28.05 -1.77
CA GLU A 172 0.00 28.97 -0.73
C GLU A 172 -1.17 28.39 0.10
N GLU A 173 -2.10 27.70 -0.55
CA GLU A 173 -3.23 27.04 0.12
C GLU A 173 -2.75 25.82 0.93
N TYR A 174 -1.72 25.12 0.45
CA TYR A 174 -1.07 24.00 1.14
C TYR A 174 -0.44 24.41 2.47
N TRP A 175 0.19 25.59 2.53
CA TRP A 175 0.84 26.09 3.75
C TRP A 175 -0.16 26.62 4.79
N LYS A 176 -1.35 27.06 4.35
CA LYS A 176 -2.41 27.59 5.22
C LYS A 176 -3.26 26.50 5.86
N GLU A 177 -3.22 25.28 5.32
CA GLU A 177 -4.00 24.16 5.85
C GLU A 177 -3.43 23.68 7.19
N THR A 178 -4.21 23.86 8.27
CA THR A 178 -3.80 23.47 9.61
C THR A 178 -3.77 21.95 9.76
N ILE A 179 -2.82 21.45 10.56
CA ILE A 179 -2.71 20.01 10.84
C ILE A 179 -3.94 19.57 11.63
N ASN A 180 -4.74 18.66 11.05
CA ASN A 180 -5.90 18.07 11.70
C ASN A 180 -5.44 16.89 12.57
N TRP A 181 -4.76 17.22 13.67
CA TRP A 181 -4.24 16.26 14.64
C TRP A 181 -5.28 15.24 15.12
N PRO A 182 -6.55 15.61 15.41
CA PRO A 182 -7.58 14.63 15.75
C PRO A 182 -7.79 13.58 14.65
N SER A 183 -7.91 14.02 13.40
CA SER A 183 -8.04 13.10 12.25
C SER A 183 -6.82 12.20 12.11
N MET A 184 -5.61 12.74 12.26
CA MET A 184 -4.37 11.95 12.17
C MET A 184 -4.30 10.85 13.23
N VAL A 185 -4.69 11.15 14.48
CA VAL A 185 -4.70 10.16 15.57
C VAL A 185 -5.73 9.08 15.29
N VAL A 186 -6.93 9.45 14.84
CA VAL A 186 -7.99 8.47 14.51
C VAL A 186 -7.56 7.59 13.34
N GLN A 187 -7.03 8.18 12.26
CA GLN A 187 -6.55 7.43 11.11
C GLN A 187 -5.38 6.50 11.46
N THR A 188 -4.47 6.94 12.32
CA THR A 188 -3.33 6.11 12.75
C THR A 188 -3.78 4.96 13.63
N GLY A 189 -4.83 5.15 14.44
CA GLY A 189 -5.40 4.07 15.26
C GLY A 189 -6.26 3.08 14.46
N VAL A 190 -6.81 3.49 13.31
CA VAL A 190 -7.63 2.65 12.43
C VAL A 190 -6.79 1.88 11.40
N ALA A 191 -5.65 2.44 10.98
CA ALA A 191 -4.69 1.84 10.04
C ALA A 191 -3.93 0.65 10.63
#